data_AF-A0A379W741-F1
#
_entry.id   AF-A0A379W741-F1
#
_cell.length_a   1.000
_cell.length_b   1.000
_cell.length_c   1.000
_cell.angle_alpha   90.00
_cell.angle_beta   90.00
_cell.angle_gamma   90.00
#
_symmetry.space_group_name_H-M   'P 1'
#
loop_
_entity.id
_entity.type
_entity.pdbx_description
1 polymer ?
#
loop_
_entity_poly.entity_id
_entity_poly.type
_entity_poly.pdbx_seq_one_letter_code
_entity_poly.pdbx_strand_id
1 'polypeptide(L)'
;MRINRMLKRELRAQNQRYEGPLNPADEMAKYRLVPVKRLIAKLGLSPWYQEAPLVEDEPAVGTVTLQLRQHIGASAVANVAVGERVTRGQCVADVPPGALGAPIHASIDGVVSAISEQAITVIRG
;
A
#
# COMPACT_ATOMS: atom_id res chain seq x y z
N MET A 1 0.00 9.60 22.97
CA MET A 1 -0.23 9.96 21.55
C MET A 1 -1.73 10.13 21.17
N ARG A 2 -2.61 10.61 22.05
CA ARG A 2 -4.05 10.85 21.73
C ARG A 2 -4.31 12.25 21.15
N ILE A 3 -3.64 13.27 21.70
CA ILE A 3 -3.77 14.68 21.31
C ILE A 3 -3.35 14.90 19.85
N ASN A 4 -2.21 14.37 19.42
CA ASN A 4 -1.74 14.52 18.03
C ASN A 4 -2.69 13.89 16.99
N ARG A 5 -3.43 12.83 17.35
CA ARG A 5 -4.42 12.24 16.44
C ARG A 5 -5.67 13.13 16.33
N MET A 6 -6.11 13.73 17.43
CA MET A 6 -7.23 14.66 17.48
C MET A 6 -6.93 15.94 16.68
N LEU A 7 -5.80 16.59 16.97
CA LEU A 7 -5.36 17.80 16.25
C LEU A 7 -5.22 17.57 14.74
N LYS A 8 -4.63 16.44 14.32
CA LYS A 8 -4.53 16.11 12.89
C LYS A 8 -5.90 15.89 12.24
N ARG A 9 -6.91 15.43 12.97
CA ARG A 9 -8.27 15.25 12.44
C ARG A 9 -8.94 16.61 12.22
N GLU A 10 -8.84 17.52 13.19
CA GLU A 10 -9.39 18.88 13.08
C GLU A 10 -8.71 19.69 11.98
N LEU A 11 -7.38 19.72 11.94
CA LEU A 11 -6.62 20.45 10.92
C LEU A 11 -6.90 19.94 9.49
N ARG A 12 -7.12 18.63 9.33
CA ARG A 12 -7.55 18.05 8.04
C ARG A 12 -8.96 18.46 7.64
N ALA A 13 -9.89 18.50 8.60
CA ALA A 13 -11.26 18.94 8.33
C ALA A 13 -11.30 20.42 7.89
N GLN A 14 -10.37 21.24 8.41
CA GLN A 14 -10.19 22.63 8.01
C GLN A 14 -9.36 22.80 6.72
N ASN A 15 -8.88 21.70 6.12
CA ASN A 15 -8.01 21.69 4.94
C ASN A 15 -6.74 22.56 5.10
N GLN A 16 -6.28 22.72 6.35
CA GLN A 16 -5.14 23.57 6.68
C GLN A 16 -3.85 22.94 6.17
N ARG A 17 -3.18 23.62 5.25
CA ARG A 17 -1.86 23.22 4.75
C ARG A 17 -0.75 23.84 5.59
N TYR A 18 0.41 23.21 5.57
CA TYR A 18 1.61 23.80 6.17
C TYR A 18 2.07 24.99 5.32
N GLU A 19 2.08 26.17 5.92
CA GLU A 19 2.56 27.42 5.33
C GLU A 19 3.71 27.97 6.18
N GLY A 20 4.81 27.22 6.24
CA GLY A 20 6.01 27.64 6.96
C GLY A 20 7.24 27.64 6.05
N PRO A 21 8.28 28.43 6.40
CA PRO A 21 9.52 28.43 5.64
C PRO A 21 10.18 27.05 5.70
N LEU A 22 10.69 26.60 4.55
CA LEU A 22 11.58 25.45 4.52
C LEU A 22 12.91 25.87 5.14
N ASN A 23 13.21 25.33 6.32
CA ASN A 23 14.49 25.56 6.97
C ASN A 23 15.62 24.88 6.16
N PRO A 24 16.84 25.44 6.16
CA PRO A 24 17.99 24.76 5.59
C PRO A 24 18.24 23.43 6.29
N ALA A 25 18.82 22.48 5.57
CA ALA A 25 19.20 21.19 6.14
C ALA A 25 20.20 21.40 7.29
N ASP A 26 19.98 20.73 8.42
CA ASP A 26 20.89 20.77 9.58
C ASP A 26 22.25 20.15 9.20
N GLU A 27 23.32 20.95 9.21
CA GLU A 27 24.68 20.51 8.91
C GLU A 27 25.14 19.36 9.81
N MET A 28 24.68 19.37 11.07
CA MET A 28 25.02 18.38 12.07
C MET A 28 24.45 16.98 11.73
N ALA A 29 23.44 16.91 10.84
CA ALA A 29 22.87 15.64 10.40
C ALA A 29 23.92 14.73 9.74
N LYS A 30 24.92 15.31 9.04
CA LYS A 30 26.04 14.57 8.40
C LYS A 30 26.88 13.80 9.43
N TYR A 31 27.05 14.37 10.63
CA TYR A 31 27.92 13.82 11.68
C TYR A 31 27.18 12.92 12.68
N ARG A 32 25.84 12.92 12.67
CA ARG A 32 25.00 12.05 13.53
C ARG A 32 24.62 10.73 12.87
N LEU A 33 25.09 10.46 11.66
CA LEU A 33 24.82 9.20 10.97
C LEU A 33 25.50 8.03 11.70
N VAL A 34 24.76 6.93 11.81
CA VAL A 34 25.30 5.67 12.35
C VAL A 34 25.83 4.86 11.18
N PRO A 35 27.07 4.32 11.25
CA PRO A 35 27.57 3.43 10.20
C PRO A 35 26.60 2.28 9.93
N VAL A 36 26.31 2.02 8.65
CA VAL A 36 25.30 1.03 8.22
C VAL A 36 25.53 -0.34 8.86
N LYS A 37 26.78 -0.79 8.95
CA LYS A 37 27.15 -2.05 9.65
C LYS A 37 26.70 -2.08 11.11
N ARG A 38 26.85 -0.96 11.84
CA ARG A 38 26.43 -0.85 13.24
C ARG A 38 24.91 -0.80 13.37
N LEU A 39 24.23 -0.20 12.39
CA LEU A 39 22.77 -0.19 12.32
C LEU A 39 22.22 -1.59 12.09
N ILE A 40 22.78 -2.35 11.13
CA ILE A 40 22.41 -3.74 10.83
C ILE A 40 22.53 -4.60 12.10
N ALA A 41 23.68 -4.52 12.79
CA ALA A 41 23.90 -5.26 14.04
C ALA A 41 22.88 -4.87 15.12
N LYS A 42 22.61 -3.57 15.28
CA LYS A 42 21.66 -3.06 16.28
C LYS A 42 20.22 -3.49 16.00
N LEU A 43 19.82 -3.58 14.72
CA LEU A 43 18.50 -4.03 14.29
C LEU A 43 18.39 -5.56 14.24
N GLY A 44 19.48 -6.30 14.50
CA GLY A 44 19.50 -7.75 14.42
C GLY A 44 19.40 -8.28 13.00
N LEU A 45 19.69 -7.48 11.97
CA LEU A 45 19.45 -7.82 10.57
C LEU A 45 20.59 -8.63 9.94
N SER A 46 21.65 -8.95 10.69
CA SER A 46 22.84 -9.64 10.18
C SER A 46 22.52 -10.95 9.41
N PRO A 47 21.58 -11.82 9.86
CA PRO A 47 21.22 -13.03 9.10
C PRO A 47 20.58 -12.76 7.73
N TRP A 48 20.02 -11.56 7.52
CA TRP A 48 19.33 -11.17 6.28
C TRP A 48 20.19 -10.24 5.41
N TYR A 49 21.35 -9.80 5.89
CA TYR A 49 22.26 -8.93 5.13
C TYR A 49 23.14 -9.76 4.21
N GLN A 50 22.50 -10.34 3.20
CA GLN A 50 23.08 -11.19 2.17
C GLN A 50 22.59 -10.76 0.79
N GLU A 51 23.22 -11.26 -0.28
CA GLU A 51 22.75 -11.02 -1.64
C GLU A 51 21.34 -11.59 -1.83
N ALA A 52 20.46 -10.79 -2.43
CA ALA A 52 19.07 -11.15 -2.73
C ALA A 52 18.85 -11.04 -4.25
N PRO A 53 19.36 -12.00 -5.05
CA PRO A 53 19.15 -12.00 -6.49
C PRO A 53 17.66 -12.09 -6.83
N LEU A 54 17.26 -11.47 -7.94
CA LEU A 54 15.91 -11.59 -8.46
C LEU A 54 15.68 -13.03 -8.93
N VAL A 55 14.61 -13.66 -8.44
CA VAL A 55 14.15 -14.98 -8.87
C VAL A 55 12.81 -14.79 -9.55
N GLU A 56 12.61 -15.39 -10.74
CA GLU A 56 11.34 -15.29 -11.49
C GLU A 56 10.26 -16.27 -10.99
N ASP A 57 10.57 -17.07 -9.97
CA ASP A 57 9.63 -18.02 -9.37
C ASP A 57 8.51 -17.26 -8.65
N GLU A 58 7.29 -17.38 -9.17
CA GLU A 58 6.10 -16.77 -8.57
C GLU A 58 5.39 -17.79 -7.66
N PRO A 59 5.02 -17.41 -6.42
CA PRO A 59 4.35 -18.33 -5.51
C PRO A 59 3.00 -18.79 -6.05
N ALA A 60 2.77 -20.10 -6.05
CA ALA A 60 1.51 -20.71 -6.46
C ALA A 60 0.42 -20.49 -5.39
N VAL A 61 -0.25 -19.34 -5.45
CA VAL A 61 -1.36 -18.99 -4.56
C VAL A 61 -2.71 -19.45 -5.13
N GLY A 62 -3.49 -20.21 -4.36
CA GLY A 62 -4.81 -20.69 -4.76
C GLY A 62 -5.94 -19.66 -4.59
N THR A 63 -5.75 -18.66 -3.74
CA THR A 63 -6.75 -17.62 -3.47
C THR A 63 -6.06 -16.31 -3.12
N VAL A 64 -6.61 -15.20 -3.59
CA VAL A 64 -6.13 -13.85 -3.29
C VAL A 64 -7.29 -12.97 -2.83
N THR A 65 -6.98 -12.03 -1.93
CA THR A 65 -7.92 -11.01 -1.46
C THR A 65 -7.38 -9.63 -1.79
N LEU A 66 -8.04 -8.95 -2.71
CA LEU A 66 -7.71 -7.62 -3.19
C LEU A 66 -8.48 -6.59 -2.36
N GLN A 67 -7.76 -5.88 -1.47
CA GLN A 67 -8.37 -4.85 -0.63
C GLN A 67 -8.79 -3.64 -1.49
N LEU A 68 -10.00 -3.12 -1.32
CA LEU A 68 -10.50 -1.95 -2.05
C LEU A 68 -9.88 -0.63 -1.57
N ARG A 69 -9.26 -0.64 -0.38
CA ARG A 69 -8.59 0.52 0.23
C ARG A 69 -7.09 0.25 0.44
N GLN A 70 -6.32 0.22 -0.64
CA GLN A 70 -4.86 0.03 -0.60
C GLN A 70 -4.06 1.34 -0.59
N HIS A 71 -4.65 2.42 -1.07
CA HIS A 71 -4.00 3.71 -1.25
C HIS A 71 -4.63 4.81 -0.39
N ILE A 72 -3.99 5.99 -0.38
CA ILE A 72 -4.41 7.14 0.44
C ILE A 72 -5.75 7.74 -0.05
N GLY A 73 -6.02 7.66 -1.35
CA GLY A 73 -7.26 8.13 -1.99
C GLY A 73 -8.55 7.41 -1.56
N ALA A 74 -9.67 7.73 -2.23
CA ALA A 74 -10.97 7.10 -1.99
C ALA A 74 -10.94 5.60 -2.31
N SER A 75 -11.67 4.76 -1.56
CA SER A 75 -11.73 3.32 -1.86
C SER A 75 -12.21 3.07 -3.30
N ALA A 76 -11.58 2.11 -3.97
CA ALA A 76 -12.04 1.65 -5.27
C ALA A 76 -13.39 0.94 -5.13
N VAL A 77 -14.21 1.00 -6.18
CA VAL A 77 -15.51 0.35 -6.26
C VAL A 77 -15.40 -0.81 -7.25
N ALA A 78 -15.79 -2.00 -6.80
CA ALA A 78 -15.78 -3.19 -7.65
C ALA A 78 -16.57 -2.95 -8.94
N ASN A 79 -16.00 -3.32 -10.08
CA ASN A 79 -16.66 -3.24 -11.39
C ASN A 79 -16.91 -4.63 -12.01
N VAL A 80 -16.72 -5.70 -11.22
CA VAL A 80 -16.98 -7.12 -11.54
C VAL A 80 -18.05 -7.70 -10.61
N ALA A 81 -18.59 -8.86 -10.94
CA ALA A 81 -19.58 -9.58 -10.14
C ALA A 81 -19.04 -10.90 -9.54
N VAL A 82 -19.67 -11.38 -8.47
CA VAL A 82 -19.39 -12.74 -7.94
C VAL A 82 -19.73 -13.78 -9.00
N GLY A 83 -18.84 -14.74 -9.20
CA GLY A 83 -18.92 -15.76 -10.25
C GLY A 83 -18.27 -15.36 -11.58
N GLU A 84 -17.85 -14.11 -11.73
CA GLU A 84 -17.17 -13.64 -12.93
C GLU A 84 -15.75 -14.18 -13.05
N ARG A 85 -15.37 -14.59 -14.26
CA ARG A 85 -13.99 -14.98 -14.58
C ARG A 85 -13.17 -13.74 -14.88
N VAL A 86 -12.02 -13.63 -14.23
CA VAL A 86 -11.08 -12.52 -14.39
C VAL A 86 -9.72 -13.03 -14.83
N THR A 87 -9.02 -12.24 -15.63
CA THR A 87 -7.63 -12.51 -16.03
C THR A 87 -6.66 -11.63 -15.25
N ARG A 88 -5.45 -12.12 -14.98
CA ARG A 88 -4.38 -11.33 -14.36
C ARG A 88 -4.20 -10.02 -15.15
N GLY A 89 -4.15 -8.91 -14.41
CA GLY A 89 -4.05 -7.57 -14.98
C GLY A 89 -5.38 -6.96 -15.44
N GLN A 90 -6.50 -7.67 -15.37
CA GLN A 90 -7.82 -7.08 -15.60
C GLN A 90 -8.19 -6.11 -14.47
N CYS A 91 -8.74 -4.95 -14.81
CA CYS A 91 -9.28 -4.01 -13.81
C CYS A 91 -10.55 -4.60 -13.18
N VAL A 92 -10.53 -4.81 -11.86
CA VAL A 92 -11.63 -5.42 -11.08
C VAL A 92 -12.28 -4.44 -10.09
N ALA A 93 -11.66 -3.28 -9.87
CA ALA A 93 -12.27 -2.17 -9.17
C ALA A 93 -11.70 -0.84 -9.67
N ASP A 94 -12.55 0.17 -9.80
CA ASP A 94 -12.16 1.48 -10.32
C ASP A 94 -12.45 2.60 -9.31
N VAL A 95 -11.83 3.76 -9.52
CA VAL A 95 -11.96 4.92 -8.65
C VAL A 95 -13.32 5.58 -8.85
N PRO A 96 -14.03 5.99 -7.77
CA PRO A 96 -15.24 6.79 -7.91
C PRO A 96 -15.02 8.05 -8.77
N PRO A 97 -15.97 8.42 -9.65
CA PRO A 97 -15.84 9.61 -10.49
C PRO A 97 -15.54 10.87 -9.67
N GLY A 98 -14.53 11.65 -10.10
CA GLY A 98 -14.12 12.88 -9.43
C GLY A 98 -13.35 12.69 -8.11
N ALA A 99 -13.07 11.45 -7.71
CA ALA A 99 -12.23 11.16 -6.57
C ALA A 99 -10.77 10.91 -6.98
N LEU A 100 -9.83 11.23 -6.08
CA LEU A 100 -8.44 10.80 -6.21
C LEU A 100 -8.32 9.36 -5.68
N GLY A 101 -7.77 8.46 -6.48
CA GLY A 101 -7.55 7.05 -6.11
C GLY A 101 -6.71 6.32 -7.15
N ALA A 102 -6.65 4.99 -7.04
CA ALA A 102 -6.04 4.12 -8.04
C ALA A 102 -6.91 2.88 -8.30
N PRO A 103 -7.06 2.45 -9.57
CA PRO A 103 -7.76 1.23 -9.92
C PRO A 103 -7.02 -0.01 -9.42
N ILE A 104 -7.78 -1.08 -9.20
CA ILE A 104 -7.28 -2.36 -8.68
C ILE A 104 -7.45 -3.42 -9.74
N HIS A 105 -6.41 -4.21 -9.93
CA HIS A 105 -6.36 -5.24 -10.96
C HIS A 105 -6.26 -6.64 -10.34
N ALA A 106 -6.78 -7.64 -11.04
CA ALA A 106 -6.66 -9.03 -10.64
C ALA A 106 -5.17 -9.45 -10.62
N SER A 107 -4.71 -10.02 -9.50
CA SER A 107 -3.33 -10.50 -9.36
C SER A 107 -3.12 -11.90 -9.92
N ILE A 108 -4.19 -12.65 -10.16
CA ILE A 108 -4.19 -13.99 -10.75
C ILE A 108 -5.36 -14.14 -11.73
N ASP A 109 -5.22 -15.10 -12.65
CA ASP A 109 -6.37 -15.63 -13.39
C ASP A 109 -7.27 -16.44 -12.44
N GLY A 110 -8.58 -16.32 -12.59
CA GLY A 110 -9.51 -17.08 -11.77
C GLY A 110 -10.94 -16.59 -11.81
N VAL A 111 -11.67 -16.88 -10.73
CA VAL A 111 -13.09 -16.53 -10.57
C VAL A 111 -13.29 -15.72 -9.30
N VAL A 112 -14.07 -14.65 -9.38
CA VAL A 112 -14.46 -13.83 -8.23
C VAL A 112 -15.38 -14.65 -7.33
N SER A 113 -14.91 -14.99 -6.13
CA SER A 113 -15.66 -15.82 -5.19
C SER A 113 -16.48 -14.99 -4.19
N ALA A 114 -16.05 -13.76 -3.89
CA ALA A 114 -16.75 -12.87 -2.96
C ALA A 114 -16.38 -11.41 -3.24
N ILE A 115 -17.35 -10.52 -3.01
CA ILE A 115 -17.16 -9.06 -3.01
C ILE A 115 -17.78 -8.52 -1.71
N SER A 116 -17.01 -7.72 -0.97
CA SER A 116 -17.47 -6.96 0.18
C SER A 116 -17.16 -5.47 0.01
N GLU A 117 -17.62 -4.64 0.94
CA GLU A 117 -17.24 -3.22 0.99
C GLU A 117 -15.72 -3.00 1.15
N GLN A 118 -14.99 -3.99 1.67
CA GLN A 118 -13.56 -3.85 1.94
C GLN A 118 -12.68 -4.56 0.91
N ALA A 119 -13.15 -5.63 0.25
CA ALA A 119 -12.29 -6.45 -0.58
C ALA A 119 -13.03 -7.28 -1.65
N ILE A 120 -12.26 -7.72 -2.66
CA ILE A 120 -12.65 -8.71 -3.66
C ILE A 120 -11.80 -9.96 -3.44
N THR A 121 -12.42 -11.14 -3.41
CA THR A 121 -11.70 -12.43 -3.32
C THR A 121 -11.76 -13.14 -4.66
N VAL A 122 -10.60 -13.59 -5.14
CA VAL A 122 -10.45 -14.34 -6.40
C VAL A 122 -9.83 -15.70 -6.09
N ILE A 123 -10.46 -16.77 -6.58
CA ILE A 123 -9.96 -18.15 -6.50
C ILE A 123 -9.33 -18.51 -7.84
N ARG A 124 -8.12 -19.05 -7.82
CA ARG A 124 -7.39 -19.45 -9.03
C ARG A 124 -8.19 -20.48 -9.84
N GLY A 125 -8.23 -20.33 -11.16
CA GLY A 125 -8.84 -21.30 -12.08
C GLY A 125 -8.91 -20.82 -13.51
#